data_AF-A0A5S9M5P4-F1
#
_entry.id   AF-A0A5S9M5P4-F1
#
_cell.length_a   1.000
_cell.length_b   1.000
_cell.length_c   1.000
_cell.angle_alpha   90.00
_cell.angle_beta   90.00
_cell.angle_gamma   90.00
#
_symmetry.space_group_name_H-M   'P 1'
#
loop_
_entity.id
_entity.type
_entity.pdbx_description
1 polymer ?
#
loop_
_entity_poly.entity_id
_entity_poly.type
_entity_poly.pdbx_seq_one_letter_code
_entity_poly.pdbx_strand_id
1 'polypeptide(L)'
;MGRLSAIEQAKTSLSVLMGDAKKAQSFFLDDMLAFAKKTTPYAFTDIANSGRNLIAFGMDVKNVIPTMQAVGDAAAASGKGAEGFRQISDAFGAMQVSGTLSMEEMNRLMDAGIPALKILANETGQDVMDLKKRSFLKVLLKVKKQLLHL
;
A
#
# COMPACT_ATOMS: atom_id res chain seq x y z
N MET A 1 -5.69 19.42 -16.01
CA MET A 1 -4.72 19.57 -14.91
C MET A 1 -3.56 18.61 -15.16
N GLY A 2 -2.32 19.08 -15.09
CA GLY A 2 -1.13 18.37 -15.59
C GLY A 2 -0.47 17.45 -14.56
N ARG A 3 0.41 16.54 -15.01
CA ARG A 3 1.16 15.61 -14.14
C ARG A 3 1.94 16.34 -13.03
N LEU A 4 2.50 17.52 -13.32
CA LEU A 4 3.16 18.36 -12.32
C LEU A 4 2.21 18.83 -11.21
N SER A 5 0.96 19.18 -11.53
CA SER A 5 0.02 19.64 -10.50
C SER A 5 -0.39 18.51 -9.54
N ALA A 6 -0.47 17.27 -10.02
CA ALA A 6 -0.77 16.11 -9.17
C ALA A 6 0.39 15.80 -8.19
N ILE A 7 1.63 15.88 -8.68
CA ILE A 7 2.85 15.68 -7.87
C ILE A 7 2.95 16.75 -6.78
N GLU A 8 2.76 18.01 -7.12
CA GLU A 8 2.79 19.11 -6.15
C GLU A 8 1.67 18.97 -5.10
N GLN A 9 0.45 18.61 -5.52
CA GLN A 9 -0.65 18.34 -4.59
C GLN A 9 -0.35 17.20 -3.63
N ALA A 10 0.26 16.11 -4.11
CA ALA A 10 0.65 14.99 -3.26
C ALA A 10 1.71 15.42 -2.23
N LYS A 11 2.73 16.17 -2.65
CA LYS A 11 3.77 16.71 -1.78
C LYS A 11 3.22 17.67 -0.71
N THR A 12 2.33 18.59 -1.10
CA THR A 12 1.69 19.52 -0.17
C THR A 12 0.84 18.75 0.86
N SER A 13 0.05 17.78 0.40
CA SER A 13 -0.78 16.95 1.28
C SER A 13 0.07 16.16 2.28
N LEU A 14 1.18 15.55 1.82
CA LEU A 14 2.12 14.83 2.69
C LEU A 14 2.69 15.73 3.79
N SER A 15 3.00 16.99 3.47
CA SER A 15 3.50 17.95 4.46
C SER A 15 2.49 18.20 5.58
N VAL A 16 1.21 18.29 5.24
CA VAL A 16 0.11 18.42 6.23
C VAL A 16 -0.04 17.14 7.04
N LEU A 17 -0.09 15.98 6.38
CA LEU A 17 -0.32 14.68 7.03
C LEU A 17 0.80 14.29 7.99
N MET A 18 2.05 14.62 7.66
CA MET A 18 3.22 14.30 8.48
C MET A 18 3.49 15.35 9.56
N GLY A 19 2.82 16.51 9.52
CA GLY A 19 3.02 17.64 10.44
C GLY A 19 4.41 18.29 10.35
N ASP A 20 5.25 17.87 9.40
CA ASP A 20 6.63 18.32 9.23
C ASP A 20 6.96 18.35 7.73
N ALA A 21 6.97 19.56 7.17
CA ALA A 21 7.23 19.78 5.75
C ALA A 21 8.63 19.33 5.31
N LYS A 22 9.64 19.42 6.19
CA LYS A 22 11.01 18.99 5.86
C LYS A 22 11.09 17.48 5.76
N LYS A 23 10.47 16.76 6.72
CA LYS A 23 10.38 15.30 6.66
C LYS A 23 9.57 14.83 5.47
N ALA A 24 8.44 15.48 5.17
CA ALA A 24 7.64 15.16 4.00
C ALA A 24 8.42 15.37 2.69
N GLN A 25 9.20 16.44 2.60
CA GLN A 25 10.02 16.70 1.42
C GLN A 25 11.16 15.68 1.28
N SER A 26 11.84 15.31 2.37
CA SER A 26 12.86 14.26 2.34
C SER A 26 12.25 12.91 1.97
N PHE A 27 11.15 12.51 2.59
CA PHE A 27 10.43 11.28 2.22
C PHE A 27 10.01 11.25 0.74
N PHE A 28 9.52 12.39 0.23
CA PHE A 28 9.12 12.50 -1.18
C PHE A 28 10.30 12.38 -2.15
N LEU A 29 11.42 13.02 -1.86
CA LEU A 29 12.59 13.11 -2.75
C LEU A 29 13.54 11.93 -2.62
N ASP A 30 13.73 11.42 -1.40
CA ASP A 30 14.76 10.44 -1.10
C ASP A 30 14.18 9.02 -1.16
N ASP A 31 12.95 8.83 -0.69
CA ASP A 31 12.35 7.49 -0.58
C ASP A 31 11.44 7.18 -1.78
N MET A 32 10.41 8.01 -2.03
CA MET A 32 9.44 7.75 -3.10
C MET A 32 10.09 7.80 -4.49
N LEU A 33 10.94 8.81 -4.74
CA LEU A 33 11.61 8.95 -6.03
C LEU A 33 12.67 7.86 -6.25
N ALA A 34 13.39 7.45 -5.19
CA ALA A 34 14.34 6.34 -5.30
C ALA A 34 13.63 5.01 -5.58
N PHE A 35 12.50 4.75 -4.90
CA PHE A 35 11.65 3.59 -5.17
C PHE A 35 11.18 3.59 -6.63
N ALA A 36 10.64 4.71 -7.12
CA ALA A 36 10.19 4.85 -8.51
C ALA A 36 11.30 4.62 -9.54
N LYS A 37 12.55 5.00 -9.23
CA LYS A 37 13.71 4.82 -10.12
C LYS A 37 14.26 3.40 -10.13
N LYS A 38 14.17 2.66 -9.01
CA LYS A 38 14.88 1.40 -8.83
C LYS A 38 14.09 0.16 -9.22
N THR A 39 12.80 0.12 -8.93
CA THR A 39 12.13 -1.18 -8.78
C THR A 39 10.77 -1.30 -9.44
N THR A 40 10.27 -0.28 -10.13
CA THR A 40 8.85 -0.27 -10.52
C THR A 40 8.61 0.26 -11.95
N PRO A 41 7.83 -0.43 -12.79
CA PRO A 41 7.32 0.12 -14.05
C PRO A 41 6.16 1.12 -13.84
N TYR A 42 5.86 1.53 -12.61
CA TYR A 42 4.73 2.39 -12.27
C TYR A 42 5.08 3.88 -12.42
N ALA A 43 4.08 4.68 -12.81
CA ALA A 43 4.24 6.11 -12.89
C ALA A 43 4.49 6.71 -11.51
N PHE A 44 5.44 7.65 -11.41
CA PHE A 44 5.74 8.33 -10.14
C PHE A 44 4.51 9.01 -9.53
N THR A 45 3.57 9.47 -10.35
CA THR A 45 2.28 10.02 -9.89
C THR A 45 1.46 8.99 -9.10
N ASP A 46 1.47 7.73 -9.52
CA ASP A 46 0.71 6.65 -8.86
C ASP A 46 1.38 6.32 -7.53
N ILE A 47 2.72 6.24 -7.50
CA ILE A 47 3.51 6.02 -6.28
C ILE A 47 3.28 7.14 -5.26
N ALA A 48 3.38 8.39 -5.71
CA ALA A 48 3.20 9.57 -4.86
C ALA A 48 1.78 9.61 -4.25
N ASN A 49 0.76 9.33 -5.06
CA ASN A 49 -0.63 9.31 -4.60
C ASN A 49 -0.90 8.14 -3.65
N SER A 50 -0.44 6.93 -3.97
CA SER A 50 -0.58 5.76 -3.10
C SER A 50 0.10 5.98 -1.76
N GLY A 51 1.35 6.44 -1.74
CA GLY A 51 2.08 6.68 -0.49
C GLY A 51 1.45 7.78 0.36
N ARG A 52 0.96 8.86 -0.27
CA ARG A 52 0.16 9.90 0.41
C ARG A 52 -1.09 9.30 1.06
N ASN A 53 -1.83 8.49 0.31
CA ASN A 53 -3.06 7.87 0.80
C ASN A 53 -2.76 6.94 1.99
N LEU A 54 -1.74 6.10 1.91
CA LEU A 54 -1.34 5.21 3.01
C LEU A 54 -1.03 6.00 4.30
N ILE A 55 -0.31 7.11 4.20
CA ILE A 55 -0.03 7.99 5.35
C ILE A 55 -1.32 8.67 5.84
N ALA A 56 -2.18 9.12 4.93
CA ALA A 56 -3.49 9.71 5.28
C ALA A 56 -4.36 8.74 6.07
N PHE A 57 -4.22 7.45 5.80
CA PHE A 57 -4.93 6.39 6.51
C PHE A 57 -4.22 5.99 7.83
N GLY A 58 -3.13 6.63 8.20
CA GLY A 58 -2.44 6.42 9.47
C GLY A 58 -1.35 5.34 9.42
N MET A 59 -0.88 4.96 8.22
CA MET A 59 0.31 4.13 8.10
C MET A 59 1.54 4.91 8.55
N ASP A 60 2.33 4.31 9.44
CA ASP A 60 3.64 4.85 9.81
C ASP A 60 4.52 4.98 8.55
N VAL A 61 5.10 6.16 8.35
CA VAL A 61 5.91 6.54 7.17
C VAL A 61 6.99 5.50 6.86
N LYS A 62 7.60 4.89 7.89
CA LYS A 62 8.65 3.86 7.71
C LYS A 62 8.14 2.57 7.05
N ASN A 63 6.83 2.36 7.01
CA ASN A 63 6.19 1.19 6.42
C ASN A 63 5.70 1.44 4.99
N VAL A 64 5.60 2.70 4.56
CA VAL A 64 4.97 3.06 3.28
C VAL A 64 5.73 2.51 2.08
N ILE A 65 7.05 2.73 1.98
CA ILE A 65 7.85 2.19 0.87
C ILE A 65 7.84 0.65 0.85
N PRO A 66 8.11 -0.05 1.97
CA PRO A 66 8.02 -1.51 2.00
C PRO A 66 6.65 -2.04 1.55
N THR A 67 5.56 -1.39 1.96
CA THR A 67 4.22 -1.78 1.51
C THR A 67 4.04 -1.55 0.02
N MET A 68 4.43 -0.40 -0.52
CA MET A 68 4.32 -0.14 -1.95
C MET A 68 5.18 -1.08 -2.80
N GLN A 69 6.37 -1.45 -2.33
CA GLN A 69 7.20 -2.47 -2.98
C GLN A 69 6.46 -3.80 -3.04
N ALA A 70 5.97 -4.28 -1.90
CA ALA A 70 5.22 -5.52 -1.81
C ALA A 70 3.95 -5.55 -2.69
N VAL A 71 3.24 -4.42 -2.77
CA VAL A 71 2.10 -4.23 -3.68
C VAL A 71 2.54 -4.26 -5.15
N GLY A 72 3.66 -3.60 -5.46
CA GLY A 72 4.25 -3.57 -6.79
C GLY A 72 4.69 -4.94 -7.29
N ASP A 73 5.32 -5.72 -6.42
CA ASP A 73 5.80 -7.08 -6.73
C ASP A 73 4.61 -8.02 -6.92
N ALA A 74 3.59 -7.92 -6.07
CA ALA A 74 2.37 -8.71 -6.21
C ALA A 74 1.61 -8.39 -7.51
N ALA A 75 1.52 -7.12 -7.88
CA ALA A 75 0.89 -6.69 -9.14
C ALA A 75 1.70 -7.10 -10.38
N ALA A 76 3.03 -7.13 -10.29
CA ALA A 76 3.89 -7.64 -11.35
C ALA A 76 3.74 -9.17 -11.49
N ALA A 77 3.76 -9.89 -10.37
CA ALA A 77 3.61 -11.34 -10.34
C ALA A 77 2.22 -11.81 -10.82
N SER A 78 1.17 -11.02 -10.60
CA SER A 78 -0.17 -11.33 -11.11
C SER A 78 -0.36 -11.02 -12.60
N GLY A 79 0.62 -10.39 -13.25
CA GLY A 79 0.53 -9.95 -14.65
C GLY A 79 -0.39 -8.74 -14.87
N LYS A 80 -0.95 -8.15 -13.79
CA LYS A 80 -1.86 -7.00 -13.88
C LYS A 80 -1.17 -5.64 -13.88
N GLY A 81 0.11 -5.60 -13.54
CA GLY A 81 0.95 -4.41 -13.62
C GLY A 81 0.30 -3.20 -12.95
N ALA A 82 0.21 -2.06 -13.65
CA ALA A 82 -0.26 -0.81 -13.06
C ALA A 82 -1.72 -0.84 -12.60
N GLU A 83 -2.57 -1.68 -13.23
CA GLU A 83 -3.95 -1.87 -12.79
C GLU A 83 -4.02 -2.59 -11.44
N GLY A 84 -3.26 -3.68 -11.31
CA GLY A 84 -3.14 -4.40 -10.05
C GLY A 84 -2.61 -3.49 -8.94
N PHE A 85 -1.56 -2.71 -9.21
CA PHE A 85 -0.97 -1.79 -8.23
C PHE A 85 -2.00 -0.80 -7.67
N ARG A 86 -2.84 -0.21 -8.53
CA ARG A 86 -3.92 0.70 -8.11
C ARG A 86 -5.00 -0.02 -7.31
N GLN A 87 -5.51 -1.15 -7.80
CA GLN A 87 -6.54 -1.94 -7.11
C GLN A 87 -6.09 -2.35 -5.70
N ILE A 88 -4.85 -2.83 -5.57
CA ILE A 88 -4.29 -3.25 -4.30
C ILE A 88 -4.10 -2.05 -3.38
N SER A 89 -3.54 -0.94 -3.87
CA SER A 89 -3.35 0.29 -3.09
C SER A 89 -4.67 0.82 -2.52
N ASP A 90 -5.72 0.83 -3.35
CA ASP A 90 -7.05 1.28 -2.94
C ASP A 90 -7.68 0.35 -1.90
N ALA A 91 -7.55 -0.96 -2.08
CA ALA A 91 -8.09 -1.94 -1.15
C ALA A 91 -7.41 -1.84 0.22
N PHE A 92 -6.08 -1.70 0.26
CA PHE A 92 -5.35 -1.42 1.49
C PHE A 92 -5.81 -0.12 2.16
N GLY A 93 -6.10 0.90 1.36
CA GLY A 93 -6.62 2.17 1.85
C GLY A 93 -7.97 2.04 2.55
N ALA A 94 -8.92 1.37 1.90
CA ALA A 94 -10.25 1.12 2.44
C ALA A 94 -10.21 0.27 3.72
N MET A 95 -9.36 -0.77 3.76
CA MET A 95 -9.17 -1.58 4.97
C MET A 95 -8.56 -0.78 6.13
N GLN A 96 -7.60 0.10 5.85
CA GLN A 96 -6.96 0.93 6.88
C GLN A 96 -7.95 1.98 7.45
N VAL A 97 -8.77 2.62 6.60
CA VAL A 97 -9.82 3.57 7.05
C VAL A 97 -10.87 2.88 7.91
N SER A 98 -11.33 1.70 7.49
CA SER A 98 -12.34 0.95 8.23
C SER A 98 -11.78 0.27 9.49
N GLY A 99 -10.45 0.17 9.63
CA GLY A 99 -9.77 -0.53 10.72
C GLY A 99 -10.04 -2.04 10.75
N THR A 100 -10.68 -2.57 9.70
CA THR A 100 -11.12 -3.96 9.62
C THR A 100 -10.79 -4.57 8.28
N LEU A 101 -10.67 -5.89 8.28
CA LEU A 101 -10.45 -6.67 7.08
C LEU A 101 -11.82 -7.12 6.54
N SER A 102 -12.36 -6.41 5.55
CA SER A 102 -13.64 -6.77 4.94
C SER A 102 -13.46 -7.85 3.86
N MET A 103 -14.48 -8.70 3.67
CA MET A 103 -14.47 -9.70 2.60
C MET A 103 -14.45 -9.06 1.21
N GLU A 104 -15.07 -7.90 1.06
CA GLU A 104 -15.05 -7.13 -0.18
C GLU A 104 -13.62 -6.73 -0.56
N GLU A 105 -12.88 -6.15 0.38
CA GLU A 105 -11.51 -5.74 0.10
C GLU A 105 -10.57 -6.93 -0.10
N MET A 106 -10.81 -8.04 0.61
CA MET A 106 -10.07 -9.28 0.33
C MET A 106 -10.37 -9.84 -1.06
N ASN A 107 -11.61 -9.77 -1.53
CA ASN A 107 -11.97 -10.15 -2.89
C ASN A 107 -11.29 -9.24 -3.91
N ARG A 108 -11.25 -7.92 -3.67
CA ARG A 108 -10.53 -6.98 -4.54
C ARG A 108 -9.03 -7.28 -4.61
N LEU A 109 -8.40 -7.68 -3.50
CA LEU A 109 -7.02 -8.14 -3.51
C LEU A 109 -6.85 -9.44 -4.33
N MET A 110 -7.78 -10.38 -4.21
CA MET A 110 -7.78 -11.62 -5.00
C MET A 110 -8.00 -11.36 -6.49
N ASP A 111 -8.89 -10.44 -6.83
CA ASP A 111 -9.11 -9.99 -8.20
C ASP A 111 -7.86 -9.34 -8.75
N ALA A 112 -7.09 -8.61 -7.93
CA ALA A 112 -5.78 -8.07 -8.31
C ALA A 112 -4.67 -9.14 -8.40
N GLY A 113 -5.01 -10.41 -8.16
CA GLY A 113 -4.11 -11.57 -8.21
C GLY A 113 -3.32 -11.81 -6.93
N ILE A 114 -3.66 -11.15 -5.82
CA ILE A 114 -3.09 -11.43 -4.51
C ILE A 114 -3.93 -12.51 -3.81
N PRO A 115 -3.35 -13.66 -3.43
CA PRO A 115 -4.08 -14.69 -2.69
C PRO A 115 -4.28 -14.29 -1.22
N ALA A 116 -5.01 -13.19 -0.97
CA ALA A 116 -5.11 -12.50 0.31
C ALA A 116 -5.59 -13.43 1.44
N LEU A 117 -6.62 -14.25 1.20
CA LEU A 117 -7.15 -15.21 2.18
C LEU A 117 -6.11 -16.28 2.55
N LYS A 118 -5.33 -16.75 1.57
CA LYS A 118 -4.27 -17.76 1.81
C LYS A 118 -3.13 -17.16 2.64
N ILE A 119 -2.72 -15.93 2.32
CA ILE A 119 -1.71 -15.21 3.10
C ILE A 119 -2.23 -15.01 4.54
N LEU A 120 -3.48 -14.61 4.69
CA LEU A 120 -4.14 -14.43 5.98
C LEU A 120 -4.15 -15.72 6.82
N ALA A 121 -4.56 -16.85 6.22
CA ALA A 121 -4.65 -18.14 6.88
C ALA A 121 -3.26 -18.65 7.31
N ASN A 122 -2.27 -18.56 6.42
CA ASN A 122 -0.89 -18.94 6.71
C ASN A 122 -0.29 -18.13 7.88
N GLU A 123 -0.61 -16.84 7.93
CA GLU A 123 -0.05 -15.94 8.93
C GLU A 123 -0.75 -16.01 10.28
N THR A 124 -2.04 -16.27 10.31
CA THR A 124 -2.81 -16.27 11.56
C THR A 124 -3.05 -17.66 12.14
N GLY A 125 -2.77 -18.72 11.36
CA GLY A 125 -3.06 -20.11 11.72
C GLY A 125 -4.55 -20.38 11.95
N GLN A 126 -5.42 -19.47 11.51
CA GLN A 126 -6.86 -19.51 11.71
C GLN A 126 -7.58 -19.80 10.39
N ASP A 127 -8.74 -20.44 10.50
CA ASP A 127 -9.63 -20.59 9.36
C ASP A 127 -10.08 -19.20 8.87
N VAL A 128 -10.15 -19.07 7.54
CA VAL A 128 -10.52 -17.83 6.85
C VAL A 128 -11.86 -17.27 7.36
N MET A 129 -12.77 -18.13 7.83
CA MET A 129 -14.05 -17.72 8.39
C MET A 129 -13.97 -17.07 9.78
N ASP A 130 -12.96 -17.37 10.59
CA ASP A 130 -12.79 -16.80 11.95
C ASP A 130 -12.12 -15.42 11.95
N LEU A 131 -11.44 -15.10 10.85
CA LEU A 131 -10.69 -13.85 10.70
C LEU A 131 -11.57 -12.64 10.38
N LYS A 132 -12.87 -12.87 10.13
CA LYS A 132 -13.92 -11.86 9.85
C LYS A 132 -14.08 -10.77 10.92
N LYS A 133 -13.44 -10.90 12.10
CA LYS A 133 -13.65 -10.02 13.26
C LYS A 133 -12.39 -9.51 13.97
N ARG A 134 -11.18 -9.75 13.45
CA ARG A 134 -9.93 -9.37 14.18
C ARG A 134 -9.27 -8.10 13.64
N SER A 135 -8.67 -7.36 14.57
CA SER A 135 -8.03 -6.06 14.37
C SER A 135 -6.87 -6.12 13.37
N PHE A 136 -6.98 -5.26 12.35
CA PHE A 136 -6.20 -5.16 11.11
C PHE A 136 -4.67 -5.05 11.29
N LEU A 137 -4.20 -4.45 12.39
CA LEU A 137 -2.79 -4.09 12.58
C LEU A 137 -1.85 -5.32 12.65
N LYS A 138 -2.30 -6.43 13.26
CA LYS A 138 -1.48 -7.65 13.39
C LYS A 138 -1.35 -8.43 12.09
N VAL A 139 -2.39 -8.38 11.26
CA VAL A 139 -2.40 -9.02 9.95
C VAL A 139 -1.43 -8.30 9.01
N LEU A 140 -1.52 -6.97 8.93
CA LEU A 140 -0.72 -6.19 8.00
C LEU A 140 0.79 -6.28 8.28
N LEU A 141 1.18 -6.30 9.56
CA LEU A 141 2.57 -6.54 9.99
C LEU A 141 3.10 -7.91 9.55
N LYS A 142 2.24 -8.92 9.46
CA LYS A 142 2.63 -10.29 9.09
C LYS A 142 2.65 -10.50 7.58
N VAL A 143 1.63 -10.00 6.86
CA VAL A 143 1.63 -9.95 5.39
C VAL A 143 2.87 -9.21 4.87
N LYS A 144 3.23 -8.08 5.51
CA LYS A 144 4.47 -7.35 5.22
C LYS A 144 5.72 -8.22 5.39
N LYS A 145 5.79 -9.03 6.44
CA LYS A 145 6.94 -9.91 6.70
C LYS A 145 7.09 -10.96 5.61
N GLN A 146 5.99 -11.57 5.15
CA GLN A 146 6.04 -12.60 4.11
C GLN A 146 6.47 -12.04 2.74
N LEU A 147 6.00 -10.83 2.39
CA LEU A 147 6.32 -10.19 1.11
C LEU A 147 7.78 -9.71 1.02
N LEU A 148 8.49 -9.58 2.15
CA LEU A 148 9.91 -9.24 2.19
C LEU A 148 10.84 -10.47 2.01
N HIS A 149 10.29 -11.68 2.01
CA HIS A 149 11.03 -12.95 1.91
C HIS A 149 10.75 -13.71 0.60
N LEU A 150 9.99 -13.12 -0.31
CA LEU A 150 9.76 -13.59 -1.68
C LEU A 150 10.66 -12.81 -2.65
#